data_AF-A0A7R9WU34-F1
#
_entry.id   AF-A0A7R9WU34-F1
#
_cell.length_a   1.000
_cell.length_b   1.000
_cell.length_c   1.000
_cell.angle_alpha   90.00
_cell.angle_beta   90.00
_cell.angle_gamma   90.00
#
_symmetry.space_group_name_H-M   'P 1'
#
loop_
_entity.id
_entity.type
_entity.pdbx_description
1 polymer ?
#
loop_
_entity_poly.entity_id
_entity_poly.type
_entity_poly.pdbx_seq_one_letter_code
_entity_poly.pdbx_strand_id
1 'polypeptide(L)'
;MQGIICDRSHSKQFSRSASASARKSIIRILLIMAATLSSLQRTTAASKSLYIVRHGQAQHNPRAEAAKAAGCSMQRFFELMRDDDALDADLTQIGREQGRSSRLSSHVAKSLDLVVSSPLSRALETANLVVDGASPQCSFQKVCCEDFREINGSLLNAQRRSTQELREKFPDWDFSGIPTTDTTWSTELETYEACADRGYLGLCWLMGRSEQNILLVAHGGLLRFMMTMQPNVQMRDMRKTTKTNPLCDDRFDNCEVRRYLLDWEDSCDVKSVDDEETGSQDLSKSSARTLVLTQVDL
;
A
#
# COMPACT_ATOMS: atom_id res chain seq x y z
N MET A 1 60.47 -29.92 -9.62
CA MET A 1 59.50 -30.68 -10.43
C MET A 1 58.29 -30.95 -9.56
N GLN A 2 57.22 -30.20 -9.79
CA GLN A 2 55.93 -30.36 -9.13
C GLN A 2 55.19 -31.55 -9.77
N GLY A 3 54.76 -32.49 -8.93
CA GLY A 3 53.87 -33.59 -9.33
C GLY A 3 52.43 -33.19 -9.10
N ILE A 4 51.65 -33.17 -10.18
CA ILE A 4 50.21 -32.94 -10.21
C ILE A 4 49.52 -34.28 -9.90
N ILE A 5 48.78 -34.36 -8.79
CA ILE A 5 47.80 -35.42 -8.56
C ILE A 5 46.43 -34.75 -8.56
N CYS A 6 45.65 -35.11 -9.58
CA CYS A 6 44.24 -34.75 -9.75
C CYS A 6 43.41 -35.70 -8.87
N ASP A 7 42.76 -35.18 -7.83
CA ASP A 7 41.70 -35.89 -7.13
C ASP A 7 40.35 -35.25 -7.47
N ARG A 8 39.52 -36.03 -8.15
CA ARG A 8 38.12 -35.76 -8.43
C ARG A 8 37.30 -36.28 -7.26
N SER A 9 36.95 -35.42 -6.33
CA SER A 9 35.69 -35.57 -5.60
C SER A 9 35.28 -34.23 -4.99
N HIS A 10 34.09 -33.77 -5.34
CA HIS A 10 33.08 -33.15 -4.45
C HIS A 10 32.06 -32.40 -5.30
N SER A 11 31.06 -33.16 -5.74
CA SER A 11 29.83 -32.62 -6.30
C SER A 11 28.83 -32.33 -5.20
N LYS A 12 28.08 -31.23 -5.37
CA LYS A 12 26.76 -30.91 -4.79
C LYS A 12 26.70 -30.39 -3.35
N GLN A 13 26.73 -29.06 -3.23
CA GLN A 13 25.96 -28.35 -2.22
C GLN A 13 25.58 -26.93 -2.68
N PHE A 14 24.71 -26.84 -3.70
CA PHE A 14 24.03 -25.59 -4.08
C PHE A 14 22.65 -25.93 -4.63
N SER A 15 21.61 -26.05 -3.77
CA SER A 15 20.20 -26.01 -4.20
C SER A 15 19.17 -26.11 -3.07
N ARG A 16 19.29 -25.38 -1.95
CA ARG A 16 18.23 -25.38 -0.93
C ARG A 16 17.60 -24.03 -0.57
N SER A 17 18.22 -22.89 -0.87
CA SER A 17 17.66 -21.57 -0.52
C SER A 17 16.70 -20.97 -1.56
N ALA A 18 16.91 -21.19 -2.86
CA ALA A 18 16.06 -20.64 -3.92
C ALA A 18 14.61 -21.21 -3.94
N SER A 19 14.44 -22.43 -3.40
CA SER A 19 13.17 -23.17 -3.42
C SER A 19 12.10 -22.61 -2.47
N ALA A 20 12.51 -22.05 -1.32
CA ALA A 20 11.55 -21.55 -0.33
C ALA A 20 10.93 -20.19 -0.73
N SER A 21 11.73 -19.32 -1.36
CA SER A 21 11.25 -18.03 -1.90
C SER A 21 10.30 -18.26 -3.07
N ALA A 22 10.67 -19.14 -4.01
CA ALA A 22 9.81 -19.52 -5.14
C ALA A 22 8.49 -20.17 -4.68
N ARG A 23 8.50 -21.01 -3.65
CA ARG A 23 7.28 -21.63 -3.08
C ARG A 23 6.36 -20.61 -2.40
N LYS A 24 6.89 -19.60 -1.72
CA LYS A 24 6.09 -18.49 -1.17
C LYS A 24 5.46 -17.63 -2.26
N SER A 25 6.20 -17.38 -3.35
CA SER A 25 5.67 -16.69 -4.53
C SER A 25 4.58 -17.49 -5.25
N ILE A 26 4.73 -18.81 -5.37
CA ILE A 26 3.73 -19.70 -5.99
C ILE A 26 2.45 -19.80 -5.15
N ILE A 27 2.54 -19.83 -3.82
CA ILE A 27 1.35 -19.81 -2.93
C ILE A 27 0.64 -18.46 -2.99
N ARG A 28 1.38 -17.34 -3.10
CA ARG A 28 0.79 -16.01 -3.38
C ARG A 28 0.08 -15.99 -4.75
N ILE A 29 0.68 -16.56 -5.79
CA ILE A 29 0.07 -16.69 -7.13
C ILE A 29 -1.19 -17.58 -7.10
N LEU A 30 -1.21 -18.64 -6.31
CA LEU A 30 -2.39 -19.50 -6.14
C LEU A 30 -3.53 -18.80 -5.35
N LEU A 31 -3.20 -17.95 -4.37
CA LEU A 31 -4.17 -17.07 -3.70
C LEU A 31 -4.72 -15.99 -4.65
N ILE A 32 -3.87 -15.44 -5.53
CA ILE A 32 -4.26 -14.52 -6.61
C ILE A 32 -5.27 -15.20 -7.56
N MET A 33 -5.04 -16.46 -7.93
CA MET A 33 -5.95 -17.23 -8.80
C MET A 33 -7.30 -17.54 -8.13
N ALA A 34 -7.31 -17.82 -6.82
CA ALA A 34 -8.55 -18.06 -6.07
C ALA A 34 -9.42 -16.79 -5.95
N ALA A 35 -8.80 -15.63 -5.73
CA ALA A 35 -9.50 -14.34 -5.76
C ALA A 35 -10.09 -14.03 -7.14
N THR A 36 -9.43 -14.44 -8.23
CA THR A 36 -9.96 -14.30 -9.60
C THR A 36 -11.10 -15.27 -9.93
N LEU A 37 -11.15 -16.46 -9.31
CA LEU A 37 -12.23 -17.43 -9.56
C LEU A 37 -13.53 -17.08 -8.83
N SER A 38 -13.46 -16.39 -7.69
CA SER A 38 -14.63 -15.78 -7.05
C SER A 38 -15.17 -14.56 -7.82
N SER A 39 -14.38 -14.00 -8.75
CA SER A 39 -14.71 -12.83 -9.59
C SER A 39 -15.45 -13.19 -10.89
N LEU A 40 -15.85 -14.46 -11.10
CA LEU A 40 -16.62 -14.85 -12.29
C LEU A 40 -18.09 -14.41 -12.27
N GLN A 41 -18.56 -13.80 -11.18
CA GLN A 41 -19.72 -12.93 -11.25
C GLN A 41 -19.25 -11.55 -11.70
N ARG A 42 -19.51 -11.25 -12.97
CA ARG A 42 -19.27 -9.98 -13.64
C ARG A 42 -20.22 -8.91 -13.04
N THR A 43 -20.02 -8.57 -11.78
CA THR A 43 -20.58 -7.34 -11.22
C THR A 43 -19.78 -6.22 -11.84
N THR A 44 -20.44 -5.31 -12.55
CA THR A 44 -19.99 -3.93 -12.68
C THR A 44 -19.83 -3.40 -11.24
N ALA A 45 -18.67 -3.63 -10.62
CA ALA A 45 -18.46 -3.21 -9.25
C ALA A 45 -18.61 -1.70 -9.23
N ALA A 46 -19.58 -1.21 -8.45
CA ALA A 46 -19.89 0.21 -8.38
C ALA A 46 -18.64 0.99 -7.94
N SER A 47 -18.50 2.20 -8.46
CA SER A 47 -17.48 3.17 -8.07
C SER A 47 -17.42 3.34 -6.55
N LYS A 48 -16.21 3.30 -5.97
CA LYS A 48 -16.00 3.49 -4.52
C LYS A 48 -15.47 4.89 -4.23
N SER A 49 -15.99 5.53 -3.20
CA SER A 49 -15.42 6.79 -2.69
C SER A 49 -14.28 6.48 -1.73
N LEU A 50 -13.05 6.75 -2.15
CA LEU A 50 -11.82 6.49 -1.41
C LEU A 50 -11.20 7.80 -0.92
N TYR A 51 -11.14 7.98 0.40
CA TYR A 51 -10.39 9.03 1.06
C TYR A 51 -9.01 8.48 1.40
N ILE A 52 -7.95 9.09 0.88
CA ILE A 52 -6.57 8.67 1.16
C ILE A 52 -5.90 9.71 2.04
N VAL A 53 -5.20 9.24 3.07
CA VAL A 53 -4.42 10.06 4.00
C VAL A 53 -3.02 9.50 4.15
N ARG A 54 -2.01 10.36 4.00
CA ARG A 54 -0.65 10.03 4.45
C ARG A 54 -0.55 10.22 5.97
N HIS A 55 0.12 9.31 6.66
CA HIS A 55 0.36 9.45 8.11
C HIS A 55 1.00 10.81 8.48
N GLY A 56 0.82 11.25 9.73
CA GLY A 56 1.44 12.46 10.26
C GLY A 56 2.95 12.31 10.47
N GLN A 57 3.65 13.40 10.79
CA GLN A 57 5.09 13.34 11.06
C GLN A 57 5.42 12.29 12.14
N ALA A 58 6.29 11.33 11.80
CA ALA A 58 6.82 10.33 12.72
C ALA A 58 8.25 10.67 13.16
N GLN A 59 8.74 10.04 14.23
CA GLN A 59 10.02 10.37 14.88
C GLN A 59 11.24 10.40 13.94
N HIS A 60 11.26 9.59 12.89
CA HIS A 60 12.35 9.52 11.92
C HIS A 60 12.26 10.57 10.78
N ASN A 61 11.15 11.30 10.67
CA ASN A 61 10.93 12.27 9.59
C ASN A 61 11.56 13.66 9.77
N PRO A 62 11.67 14.27 10.98
CA PRO A 62 11.90 15.71 11.09
C PRO A 62 13.14 16.22 10.37
N ARG A 63 14.31 15.60 10.61
CA ARG A 63 15.57 16.02 9.97
C ARG A 63 15.55 15.76 8.47
N ALA A 64 15.09 14.59 8.06
CA ALA A 64 15.06 14.19 6.66
C ALA A 64 14.10 15.06 5.82
N GLU A 65 12.88 15.31 6.31
CA GLU A 65 11.91 16.16 5.60
C GLU A 65 12.34 17.63 5.58
N ALA A 66 12.94 18.16 6.67
CA ALA A 66 13.50 19.50 6.68
C ALA A 66 14.65 19.66 5.67
N ALA A 67 15.57 18.69 5.60
CA ALA A 67 16.65 18.69 4.62
C ALA A 67 16.13 18.58 3.18
N LYS A 68 15.09 17.78 2.95
CA LYS A 68 14.44 17.67 1.64
C LYS A 68 13.77 18.97 1.23
N ALA A 69 13.06 19.64 2.14
CA ALA A 69 12.49 20.97 1.89
C ALA A 69 13.56 22.02 1.56
N ALA A 70 14.77 21.86 2.11
CA ALA A 70 15.94 22.65 1.76
C ALA A 70 16.68 22.19 0.48
N GLY A 71 16.14 21.20 -0.25
CA GLY A 71 16.68 20.74 -1.53
C GLY A 71 17.86 19.76 -1.42
N CYS A 72 17.98 19.00 -0.33
CA CYS A 72 19.06 18.01 -0.20
C CYS A 72 18.94 16.88 -1.24
N SER A 73 20.07 16.19 -1.49
CA SER A 73 20.07 14.99 -2.33
C SER A 73 19.25 13.85 -1.70
N MET A 74 18.78 12.92 -2.55
CA MET A 74 18.13 11.69 -2.06
C MET A 74 19.05 10.87 -1.15
N GLN A 75 20.35 10.83 -1.44
CA GLN A 75 21.32 10.18 -0.57
C GLN A 75 21.32 10.80 0.82
N ARG A 76 21.39 12.14 0.92
CA ARG A 76 21.38 12.83 2.21
C ARG A 76 20.06 12.62 2.96
N PHE A 77 18.95 12.59 2.24
CA PHE A 77 17.65 12.25 2.80
C PHE A 77 17.68 10.85 3.47
N PHE A 78 18.16 9.83 2.76
CA PHE A 78 18.23 8.47 3.30
C PHE A 78 19.24 8.31 4.45
N GLU A 79 20.35 9.04 4.43
CA GLU A 79 21.28 9.10 5.58
C GLU A 79 20.57 9.61 6.83
N LEU A 80 19.86 10.74 6.73
CA LEU A 80 19.13 11.32 7.86
C LEU A 80 18.01 10.39 8.37
N MET A 81 17.29 9.73 7.46
CA MET A 81 16.28 8.72 7.82
C MET A 81 16.91 7.55 8.59
N ARG A 82 18.12 7.12 8.22
CA ARG A 82 18.84 6.04 8.89
C ARG A 82 19.37 6.47 10.26
N ASP A 83 19.83 7.70 10.38
CA ASP A 83 20.34 8.23 11.66
C ASP A 83 19.24 8.34 12.72
N ASP A 84 17.99 8.62 12.33
CA ASP A 84 16.81 8.69 13.21
C ASP A 84 15.94 7.42 13.18
N ASP A 85 16.47 6.32 12.65
CA ASP A 85 15.70 5.11 12.42
C ASP A 85 15.29 4.43 13.74
N ALA A 86 14.06 3.95 13.78
CA ALA A 86 13.48 3.33 14.96
C ALA A 86 12.39 2.36 14.55
N LEU A 87 12.34 1.20 15.22
CA LEU A 87 11.31 0.19 15.01
C LEU A 87 9.91 0.79 15.09
N ASP A 88 9.14 0.65 14.00
CA ASP A 88 7.75 1.10 13.90
C ASP A 88 7.54 2.49 14.54
N ALA A 89 8.39 3.43 14.13
CA ALA A 89 8.50 4.76 14.72
C ALA A 89 7.14 5.45 14.90
N ASP A 90 6.93 6.00 16.10
CA ASP A 90 5.67 6.62 16.51
C ASP A 90 5.50 8.04 15.93
N LEU A 91 4.28 8.56 15.99
CA LEU A 91 4.03 9.98 15.67
C LEU A 91 4.76 10.90 16.65
N THR A 92 5.27 12.01 16.14
CA THR A 92 5.69 13.14 16.99
C THR A 92 4.46 13.86 17.52
N GLN A 93 4.66 14.81 18.45
CA GLN A 93 3.57 15.69 18.86
C GLN A 93 3.02 16.49 17.68
N ILE A 94 3.89 17.00 16.81
CA ILE A 94 3.52 17.69 15.57
C ILE A 94 2.70 16.76 14.67
N GLY A 95 3.11 15.49 14.52
CA GLY A 95 2.34 14.49 13.76
C GLY A 95 0.93 14.26 14.32
N ARG A 96 0.78 14.23 15.65
CA ARG A 96 -0.54 14.14 16.29
C ARG A 96 -1.39 15.39 16.05
N GLU A 97 -0.79 16.57 16.11
CA GLU A 97 -1.48 17.84 15.83
C GLU A 97 -1.91 17.95 14.36
N GLN A 98 -1.06 17.50 13.43
CA GLN A 98 -1.41 17.34 12.01
C GLN A 98 -2.64 16.43 11.85
N GLY A 99 -2.64 15.26 12.50
CA GLY A 99 -3.79 14.33 12.45
C GLY A 99 -5.09 14.95 12.97
N ARG A 100 -5.04 15.68 14.09
CA ARG A 100 -6.23 16.37 14.64
C ARG A 100 -6.70 17.52 13.76
N SER A 101 -5.78 18.22 13.10
CA SER A 101 -6.10 19.34 12.22
C SER A 101 -6.71 18.86 10.90
N SER A 102 -6.35 17.67 10.45
CA SER A 102 -6.88 17.01 9.26
C SER A 102 -8.10 16.12 9.53
N ARG A 103 -8.76 16.30 10.67
CA ARG A 103 -9.96 15.56 11.04
C ARG A 103 -11.03 15.70 9.96
N LEU A 104 -11.64 14.58 9.58
CA LEU A 104 -12.72 14.60 8.60
C LEU A 104 -13.92 15.37 9.15
N SER A 105 -14.63 16.06 8.25
CA SER A 105 -15.87 16.72 8.62
C SER A 105 -16.86 15.69 9.17
N SER A 106 -17.73 16.11 10.09
CA SER A 106 -18.72 15.21 10.70
C SER A 106 -19.63 14.52 9.67
N HIS A 107 -19.87 15.16 8.51
CA HIS A 107 -20.62 14.59 7.42
C HIS A 107 -19.86 13.43 6.75
N VAL A 108 -18.59 13.66 6.39
CA VAL A 108 -17.73 12.64 5.77
C VAL A 108 -17.48 11.47 6.75
N ALA A 109 -17.16 11.77 8.00
CA ALA A 109 -16.93 10.74 9.01
C ALA A 109 -18.16 9.84 9.26
N LYS A 110 -19.38 10.38 9.11
CA LYS A 110 -20.63 9.60 9.21
C LYS A 110 -20.93 8.78 7.97
N SER A 111 -20.41 9.15 6.80
CA SER A 111 -20.61 8.40 5.57
C SER A 111 -19.64 7.23 5.40
N LEU A 112 -18.56 7.17 6.19
CA LEU A 112 -17.60 6.08 6.10
C LEU A 112 -18.23 4.74 6.49
N ASP A 113 -17.91 3.72 5.69
CA ASP A 113 -18.27 2.32 5.93
C ASP A 113 -17.06 1.55 6.50
N LEU A 114 -15.85 1.95 6.09
CA LEU A 114 -14.60 1.26 6.39
C LEU A 114 -13.45 2.25 6.58
N VAL A 115 -12.63 2.02 7.59
CA VAL A 115 -11.35 2.68 7.82
C VAL A 115 -10.26 1.62 7.71
N VAL A 116 -9.36 1.80 6.76
CA VAL A 116 -8.22 0.92 6.50
C VAL A 116 -6.94 1.64 6.86
N SER A 117 -6.02 0.94 7.51
CA SER A 117 -4.68 1.45 7.76
C SER A 117 -3.63 0.42 7.43
N SER A 118 -2.48 0.92 7.03
CA SER A 118 -1.21 0.22 7.15
C SER A 118 -0.97 -0.36 8.56
N PRO A 119 -0.21 -1.45 8.72
CA PRO A 119 0.13 -2.03 10.03
C PRO A 119 1.17 -1.26 10.85
N LEU A 120 1.68 -0.13 10.36
CA LEU A 120 2.65 0.68 11.10
C LEU A 120 1.92 1.65 12.04
N SER A 121 2.37 1.72 13.29
CA SER A 121 1.68 2.40 14.40
C SER A 121 1.38 3.87 14.11
N ARG A 122 2.29 4.57 13.42
CA ARG A 122 2.06 5.96 12.99
C ARG A 122 0.84 6.14 12.07
N ALA A 123 0.54 5.15 11.22
CA ALA A 123 -0.62 5.19 10.34
C ALA A 123 -1.90 4.85 11.11
N LEU A 124 -1.86 3.84 11.98
CA LEU A 124 -2.99 3.46 12.85
C LEU A 124 -3.38 4.62 13.78
N GLU A 125 -2.40 5.27 14.40
CA GLU A 125 -2.62 6.45 15.24
C GLU A 125 -3.18 7.63 14.43
N THR A 126 -2.62 7.89 13.23
CA THR A 126 -3.15 8.95 12.33
C THR A 126 -4.61 8.67 11.96
N ALA A 127 -4.95 7.43 11.62
CA ALA A 127 -6.31 7.04 11.28
C ALA A 127 -7.28 7.31 12.42
N ASN A 128 -6.92 6.93 13.66
CA ASN A 128 -7.72 7.25 14.84
C ASN A 128 -7.91 8.76 15.04
N LEU A 129 -6.88 9.57 14.82
CA LEU A 129 -6.96 11.03 14.98
C LEU A 129 -7.83 11.69 13.90
N VAL A 130 -7.74 11.21 12.66
CA VAL A 130 -8.48 11.79 11.51
C VAL A 130 -9.97 11.47 11.58
N VAL A 131 -10.35 10.31 12.13
CA VAL A 131 -11.76 9.93 12.35
C VAL A 131 -12.25 10.20 13.77
N ASP A 132 -11.40 10.75 14.64
CA ASP A 132 -11.77 11.06 16.02
C ASP A 132 -13.09 11.84 16.02
N GLY A 133 -13.95 11.69 17.02
CA GLY A 133 -15.25 12.39 17.14
C GLY A 133 -16.20 12.28 15.95
N ALA A 134 -15.98 11.29 15.09
CA ALA A 134 -17.09 10.52 14.55
C ALA A 134 -18.09 10.23 15.69
N SER A 135 -19.38 10.41 15.42
CA SER A 135 -20.43 10.14 16.40
C SER A 135 -20.27 8.71 16.94
N PRO A 136 -20.61 8.40 18.20
CA PRO A 136 -20.71 7.02 18.68
C PRO A 136 -21.66 6.14 17.83
N GLN A 137 -22.49 6.78 16.99
CA GLN A 137 -23.37 6.13 16.01
C GLN A 137 -22.66 5.76 14.69
N CYS A 138 -21.42 6.20 14.46
CA CYS A 138 -20.63 5.82 13.29
C CYS A 138 -20.25 4.34 13.40
N SER A 139 -20.66 3.54 12.41
CA SER A 139 -20.57 2.08 12.44
C SER A 139 -19.42 1.52 11.59
N PHE A 140 -18.46 2.35 11.17
CA PHE A 140 -17.39 1.89 10.30
C PHE A 140 -16.47 0.90 11.01
N GLN A 141 -16.04 -0.12 10.28
CA GLN A 141 -15.03 -1.06 10.75
C GLN A 141 -13.64 -0.44 10.61
N LYS A 142 -12.73 -0.78 11.52
CA LYS A 142 -11.31 -0.42 11.42
C LYS A 142 -10.51 -1.68 11.11
N VAL A 143 -9.91 -1.75 9.92
CA VAL A 143 -9.20 -2.95 9.43
C VAL A 143 -7.75 -2.60 9.12
N CYS A 144 -6.84 -3.38 9.68
CA CYS A 144 -5.43 -3.29 9.35
C CYS A 144 -5.12 -4.14 8.11
N CYS A 145 -4.44 -3.56 7.11
CA CYS A 145 -4.12 -4.21 5.85
C CYS A 145 -2.63 -4.07 5.52
N GLU A 146 -1.96 -5.22 5.41
CA GLU A 146 -0.52 -5.35 5.19
C GLU A 146 -0.05 -4.74 3.86
N ASP A 147 -0.88 -4.81 2.81
CA ASP A 147 -0.54 -4.31 1.47
C ASP A 147 -0.32 -2.79 1.45
N PHE A 148 -0.82 -2.06 2.44
CA PHE A 148 -0.62 -0.62 2.58
C PHE A 148 0.56 -0.22 3.48
N ARG A 149 1.49 -1.12 3.78
CA ARG A 149 2.77 -0.79 4.44
C ARG A 149 3.62 0.19 3.61
N GLU A 150 4.40 1.05 4.27
CA GLU A 150 5.47 1.82 3.63
C GLU A 150 6.40 0.90 2.80
N ILE A 151 7.16 1.48 1.88
CA ILE A 151 8.26 0.77 1.22
C ILE A 151 9.07 0.00 2.27
N ASN A 152 9.12 -1.32 2.11
CA ASN A 152 9.56 -2.23 3.15
C ASN A 152 11.06 -2.50 3.10
N GLY A 153 11.63 -2.82 4.26
CA GLY A 153 13.03 -3.19 4.40
C GLY A 153 14.03 -2.02 4.42
N SER A 154 15.30 -2.36 4.63
CA SER A 154 16.44 -1.45 4.88
C SER A 154 16.33 -0.57 6.13
N LEU A 155 15.23 0.17 6.30
CA LEU A 155 14.95 0.99 7.47
C LEU A 155 14.02 0.25 8.44
N LEU A 156 14.40 0.25 9.72
CA LEU A 156 13.70 -0.39 10.81
C LEU A 156 12.32 0.25 11.07
N ASN A 157 12.14 1.51 10.71
CA ASN A 157 10.85 2.22 10.74
C ASN A 157 9.77 1.58 9.85
N ALA A 158 10.14 0.73 8.89
CA ALA A 158 9.23 -0.02 8.03
C ALA A 158 8.99 -1.45 8.56
N GLN A 159 9.74 -1.89 9.57
CA GLN A 159 9.43 -3.12 10.30
C GLN A 159 8.26 -2.83 11.23
N ARG A 160 7.18 -3.62 11.13
CA ARG A 160 6.04 -3.47 12.04
C ARG A 160 6.29 -4.22 13.34
N ARG A 161 5.61 -3.79 14.39
CA ARG A 161 5.48 -4.55 15.63
C ARG A 161 4.76 -5.89 15.40
N SER A 162 4.88 -6.80 16.36
CA SER A 162 4.07 -8.02 16.36
C SER A 162 2.58 -7.69 16.41
N THR A 163 1.74 -8.59 15.89
CA THR A 163 0.29 -8.36 15.94
C THR A 163 -0.23 -8.32 17.37
N GLN A 164 0.46 -8.97 18.32
CA GLN A 164 0.11 -8.87 19.74
C GLN A 164 0.29 -7.42 20.25
N GLU A 165 1.48 -6.85 20.08
CA GLU A 165 1.77 -5.47 20.51
C GLU A 165 0.85 -4.45 19.82
N LEU A 166 0.54 -4.68 18.53
CA LEU A 166 -0.40 -3.82 17.80
C LEU A 166 -1.82 -3.90 18.37
N ARG A 167 -2.32 -5.08 18.74
CA ARG A 167 -3.63 -5.24 19.40
C ARG A 167 -3.66 -4.59 20.78
N GLU A 168 -2.58 -4.68 21.54
CA GLU A 168 -2.46 -4.01 22.84
C GLU A 168 -2.50 -2.49 22.69
N LYS A 169 -1.83 -1.94 21.66
CA LYS A 169 -1.78 -0.50 21.39
C LYS A 169 -3.06 0.04 20.72
N PHE A 170 -3.73 -0.77 19.91
CA PHE A 170 -4.87 -0.38 19.08
C PHE A 170 -6.01 -1.43 19.15
N PRO A 171 -6.65 -1.61 20.32
CA PRO A 171 -7.59 -2.72 20.55
C PRO A 171 -8.85 -2.69 19.66
N ASP A 172 -9.22 -1.51 19.14
CA ASP A 172 -10.40 -1.34 18.28
C ASP A 172 -10.16 -1.70 16.81
N TRP A 173 -8.96 -2.14 16.46
CA TRP A 173 -8.59 -2.48 15.08
C TRP A 173 -8.63 -3.99 14.84
N ASP A 174 -9.19 -4.38 13.70
CA ASP A 174 -9.12 -5.76 13.22
C ASP A 174 -7.75 -6.04 12.58
N PHE A 175 -7.03 -6.97 13.18
CA PHE A 175 -5.74 -7.48 12.70
C PHE A 175 -5.82 -8.94 12.22
N SER A 176 -7.01 -9.47 11.94
CA SER A 176 -7.22 -10.85 11.49
C SER A 176 -6.39 -11.21 10.26
N GLY A 177 -6.19 -10.26 9.33
CA GLY A 177 -5.36 -10.41 8.13
C GLY A 177 -3.85 -10.23 8.33
N ILE A 178 -3.37 -9.95 9.56
CA ILE A 178 -1.95 -9.62 9.81
C ILE A 178 -1.22 -10.80 10.48
N PRO A 179 -0.16 -11.35 9.86
CA PRO A 179 0.63 -12.44 10.45
C PRO A 179 1.24 -12.05 11.81
N THR A 180 1.25 -12.96 12.78
CA THR A 180 1.72 -12.69 14.16
C THR A 180 3.06 -11.97 14.23
N THR A 181 4.05 -12.46 13.48
CA THR A 181 5.40 -11.90 13.42
C THR A 181 5.64 -11.24 12.07
N ASP A 182 6.45 -10.18 12.04
CA ASP A 182 6.84 -9.53 10.80
C ASP A 182 7.91 -10.35 10.06
N THR A 183 7.47 -11.22 9.16
CA THR A 183 8.38 -12.03 8.33
C THR A 183 8.69 -11.40 6.97
N THR A 184 8.12 -10.23 6.66
CA THR A 184 8.26 -9.59 5.35
C THR A 184 9.34 -8.52 5.34
N TRP A 185 9.64 -7.89 6.48
CA TRP A 185 10.77 -6.95 6.59
C TRP A 185 12.13 -7.65 6.44
N SER A 186 13.09 -6.97 5.81
CA SER A 186 14.46 -7.45 5.59
C SER A 186 15.47 -6.30 5.59
N THR A 187 16.77 -6.60 5.63
CA THR A 187 17.83 -5.58 5.49
C THR A 187 17.93 -4.98 4.10
N GLU A 188 17.35 -5.66 3.10
CA GLU A 188 17.27 -5.16 1.73
C GLU A 188 15.99 -4.33 1.56
N LEU A 189 16.11 -3.19 0.89
CA LEU A 189 14.96 -2.37 0.51
C LEU A 189 14.18 -3.11 -0.57
N GLU A 190 12.85 -3.21 -0.43
CA GLU A 190 12.01 -3.72 -1.51
C GLU A 190 12.15 -2.83 -2.75
N THR A 191 12.02 -3.42 -3.94
CA THR A 191 12.07 -2.64 -5.16
C THR A 191 10.83 -1.75 -5.27
N TYR A 192 10.96 -0.62 -5.97
CA TYR A 192 9.85 0.30 -6.17
C TYR A 192 8.69 -0.35 -6.95
N GLU A 193 9.01 -1.25 -7.87
CA GLU A 193 8.04 -2.05 -8.61
C GLU A 193 7.28 -3.02 -7.69
N ALA A 194 7.99 -3.72 -6.80
CA ALA A 194 7.35 -4.61 -5.83
C ALA A 194 6.45 -3.84 -4.85
N CYS A 195 6.87 -2.62 -4.44
CA CYS A 195 6.05 -1.70 -3.66
C CYS A 195 4.78 -1.30 -4.43
N ALA A 196 4.92 -0.96 -5.71
CA ALA A 196 3.82 -0.53 -6.57
C ALA A 196 2.82 -1.68 -6.84
N ASP A 197 3.31 -2.89 -7.12
CA ASP A 197 2.52 -4.11 -7.26
C ASP A 197 1.73 -4.41 -5.98
N ARG A 198 2.39 -4.31 -4.82
CA ARG A 198 1.75 -4.52 -3.51
C ARG A 198 0.65 -3.49 -3.25
N GLY A 199 0.89 -2.21 -3.52
CA GLY A 199 -0.14 -1.17 -3.42
C GLY A 199 -1.35 -1.45 -4.31
N TYR A 200 -1.13 -1.92 -5.54
CA TYR A 200 -2.21 -2.30 -6.46
C TYR A 200 -3.00 -3.52 -5.99
N LEU A 201 -2.35 -4.52 -5.40
CA LEU A 201 -3.06 -5.62 -4.74
C LEU A 201 -3.95 -5.12 -3.59
N GLY A 202 -3.47 -4.13 -2.83
CA GLY A 202 -4.27 -3.43 -1.84
C GLY A 202 -5.50 -2.74 -2.43
N LEU A 203 -5.36 -2.03 -3.56
CA LEU A 203 -6.50 -1.41 -4.24
C LEU A 203 -7.48 -2.45 -4.82
N CYS A 204 -6.97 -3.57 -5.38
CA CYS A 204 -7.80 -4.69 -5.80
C CYS A 204 -8.61 -5.28 -4.63
N TRP A 205 -7.96 -5.43 -3.47
CA TRP A 205 -8.61 -5.89 -2.25
C TRP A 205 -9.72 -4.92 -1.81
N LEU A 206 -9.47 -3.60 -1.87
CA LEU A 206 -10.50 -2.58 -1.63
C LEU A 206 -11.66 -2.70 -2.62
N MET A 207 -11.40 -2.92 -3.91
CA MET A 207 -12.46 -3.12 -4.90
C MET A 207 -13.32 -4.36 -4.65
N GLY A 208 -12.74 -5.41 -4.07
CA GLY A 208 -13.46 -6.61 -3.65
C GLY A 208 -14.29 -6.45 -2.37
N ARG A 209 -14.16 -5.34 -1.64
CA ARG A 209 -14.96 -5.06 -0.43
C ARG A 209 -16.40 -4.69 -0.80
N SER A 210 -17.33 -4.98 0.11
CA SER A 210 -18.73 -4.55 0.00
C SER A 210 -18.93 -3.06 0.28
N GLU A 211 -18.03 -2.47 1.07
CA GLU A 211 -18.03 -1.09 1.54
C GLU A 211 -17.77 -0.10 0.41
N GLN A 212 -18.43 1.05 0.44
CA GLN A 212 -18.41 2.02 -0.66
C GLN A 212 -17.64 3.28 -0.31
N ASN A 213 -17.71 3.72 0.94
CA ASN A 213 -17.03 4.90 1.44
C ASN A 213 -15.90 4.47 2.37
N ILE A 214 -14.67 4.56 1.86
CA ILE A 214 -13.50 3.98 2.51
C ILE A 214 -12.49 5.08 2.83
N LEU A 215 -11.99 5.10 4.06
CA LEU A 215 -10.79 5.85 4.42
C LEU A 215 -9.60 4.91 4.38
N LEU A 216 -8.52 5.29 3.69
CA LEU A 216 -7.24 4.60 3.68
C LEU A 216 -6.17 5.52 4.27
N VAL A 217 -5.48 5.05 5.32
CA VAL A 217 -4.32 5.74 5.89
C VAL A 217 -3.04 4.96 5.62
N ALA A 218 -2.11 5.59 4.91
CA ALA A 218 -0.93 4.95 4.34
C ALA A 218 0.31 5.87 4.41
N HIS A 219 1.29 5.63 3.54
CA HIS A 219 2.62 6.23 3.61
C HIS A 219 3.05 6.89 2.30
N GLY A 220 3.96 7.86 2.41
CA GLY A 220 4.37 8.67 1.26
C GLY A 220 5.10 7.88 0.18
N GLY A 221 5.97 6.93 0.54
CA GLY A 221 6.69 6.10 -0.42
C GLY A 221 5.74 5.17 -1.17
N LEU A 222 4.95 4.38 -0.44
CA LEU A 222 3.93 3.50 -1.01
C LEU A 222 2.99 4.23 -1.97
N LEU A 223 2.36 5.32 -1.52
CA LEU A 223 1.38 6.04 -2.34
C LEU A 223 2.01 6.56 -3.62
N ARG A 224 3.23 7.11 -3.54
CA ARG A 224 3.98 7.55 -4.72
C ARG A 224 4.18 6.41 -5.71
N PHE A 225 4.79 5.30 -5.29
CA PHE A 225 5.13 4.22 -6.21
C PHE A 225 3.88 3.54 -6.78
N MET A 226 2.85 3.30 -5.96
CA MET A 226 1.58 2.76 -6.41
C MET A 226 0.89 3.65 -7.46
N MET A 227 0.88 4.98 -7.26
CA MET A 227 0.17 5.90 -8.14
C MET A 227 0.95 6.27 -9.41
N THR A 228 2.29 6.28 -9.37
CA THR A 228 3.11 6.78 -10.48
C THR A 228 3.87 5.70 -11.24
N MET A 229 4.01 4.48 -10.69
CA MET A 229 4.82 3.41 -11.31
C MET A 229 4.03 2.16 -11.68
N GLN A 230 2.87 1.90 -11.07
CA GLN A 230 2.11 0.71 -11.40
C GLN A 230 1.37 0.88 -12.75
N PRO A 231 1.68 0.10 -13.80
CA PRO A 231 1.00 0.21 -15.10
C PRO A 231 -0.52 -0.03 -15.05
N ASN A 232 -1.02 -0.78 -14.08
CA ASN A 232 -2.46 -1.04 -13.93
C ASN A 232 -3.18 -0.05 -12.99
N VAL A 233 -2.57 1.08 -12.64
CA VAL A 233 -3.21 2.16 -11.88
C VAL A 233 -3.15 3.44 -12.71
N GLN A 234 -4.31 3.92 -13.14
CA GLN A 234 -4.46 5.17 -13.87
C GLN A 234 -4.93 6.28 -12.93
N MET A 235 -4.27 7.44 -12.98
CA MET A 235 -4.67 8.63 -12.24
C MET A 235 -5.47 9.56 -13.16
N ARG A 236 -6.59 10.09 -12.68
CA ARG A 236 -7.39 11.11 -13.36
C ARG A 236 -7.68 12.26 -12.40
N ASP A 237 -7.85 13.46 -12.92
CA ASP A 237 -8.17 14.63 -12.12
C ASP A 237 -9.46 15.28 -12.63
N MET A 238 -10.48 15.31 -11.79
CA MET A 238 -11.78 15.93 -12.07
C MET A 238 -12.14 17.02 -11.04
N ARG A 239 -11.15 17.50 -10.27
CA ARG A 239 -11.35 18.62 -9.34
C ARG A 239 -11.77 19.87 -10.11
N LYS A 240 -12.71 20.65 -9.56
CA LYS A 240 -13.15 21.90 -10.19
C LYS A 240 -12.24 23.07 -9.84
N THR A 241 -11.55 23.01 -8.70
CA THR A 241 -10.63 24.06 -8.23
C THR A 241 -9.19 23.72 -8.61
N THR A 242 -8.74 24.07 -9.82
CA THR A 242 -7.47 23.56 -10.40
C THR A 242 -6.40 24.61 -10.69
N LYS A 243 -6.48 25.85 -10.18
CA LYS A 243 -5.45 26.86 -10.53
C LYS A 243 -4.22 26.92 -9.61
N THR A 244 -4.23 26.30 -8.43
CA THR A 244 -3.13 26.42 -7.45
C THR A 244 -2.82 25.16 -6.62
N ASN A 245 -3.44 24.01 -6.94
CA ASN A 245 -3.29 22.78 -6.16
C ASN A 245 -2.27 21.80 -6.77
N PRO A 246 -1.61 20.96 -5.95
CA PRO A 246 -0.73 19.90 -6.42
C PRO A 246 -1.47 18.93 -7.37
N LEU A 247 -0.74 18.35 -8.32
CA LEU A 247 -1.23 17.34 -9.27
C LEU A 247 -1.82 16.13 -8.53
N CYS A 248 -2.68 15.37 -9.21
CA CYS A 248 -3.41 14.29 -8.56
C CYS A 248 -2.56 13.12 -8.05
N ASP A 249 -1.33 13.02 -8.56
CA ASP A 249 -0.30 12.05 -8.25
C ASP A 249 0.92 12.69 -7.56
N ASP A 250 0.87 13.99 -7.24
CA ASP A 250 1.93 14.64 -6.47
C ASP A 250 2.05 13.99 -5.09
N ARG A 251 3.25 14.05 -4.52
CA ARG A 251 3.53 13.51 -3.19
C ARG A 251 2.56 14.10 -2.16
N PHE A 252 2.00 13.24 -1.33
CA PHE A 252 1.15 13.66 -0.21
C PHE A 252 1.97 14.37 0.87
N ASP A 253 1.45 15.47 1.40
CA ASP A 253 1.92 16.07 2.65
C ASP A 253 1.46 15.26 3.87
N ASN A 254 2.09 15.49 5.03
CA ASN A 254 1.73 14.80 6.26
C ASN A 254 0.27 15.11 6.65
N CYS A 255 -0.53 14.07 6.90
CA CYS A 255 -1.97 14.17 7.14
C CYS A 255 -2.75 14.89 6.04
N GLU A 256 -2.22 15.01 4.82
CA GLU A 256 -3.02 15.49 3.68
C GLU A 256 -4.14 14.50 3.37
N VAL A 257 -5.36 15.01 3.22
CA VAL A 257 -6.52 14.22 2.83
C VAL A 257 -6.85 14.50 1.37
N ARG A 258 -6.93 13.46 0.55
CA ARG A 258 -7.42 13.55 -0.84
C ARG A 258 -8.55 12.56 -1.05
N ARG A 259 -9.55 12.93 -1.84
CA ARG A 259 -10.66 12.05 -2.22
C ARG A 259 -10.53 11.61 -3.67
N TYR A 260 -10.71 10.33 -3.89
CA TYR A 260 -10.72 9.69 -5.20
C TYR A 260 -12.00 8.86 -5.37
N LEU A 261 -12.46 8.77 -6.61
CA LEU A 261 -13.32 7.68 -7.05
C LEU A 261 -12.40 6.54 -7.50
N LEU A 262 -12.60 5.35 -6.95
CA LEU A 262 -11.87 4.13 -7.28
C LEU A 262 -12.79 3.24 -8.12
N ASP A 263 -12.36 3.01 -9.36
CA ASP A 263 -13.11 2.28 -10.39
C ASP A 263 -12.24 1.22 -11.04
N TRP A 264 -12.88 0.18 -11.59
CA TRP A 264 -12.24 -0.57 -12.66
C TRP A 264 -12.31 0.27 -13.93
N GLU A 265 -11.25 0.23 -14.75
CA GLU A 265 -11.37 0.73 -16.12
C GLU A 265 -12.43 -0.11 -16.83
N ASP A 266 -13.50 0.53 -17.31
CA ASP A 266 -14.46 -0.12 -18.19
C ASP A 266 -13.69 -0.66 -19.38
N SER A 267 -13.70 -1.99 -19.56
CA SER A 267 -13.18 -2.59 -20.78
C SER A 267 -14.13 -2.17 -21.90
N CYS A 268 -13.83 -1.05 -22.56
CA CYS A 268 -14.48 -0.69 -23.81
C CYS A 268 -14.43 -1.93 -24.72
N ASP A 269 -15.62 -2.34 -25.17
CA ASP A 269 -15.91 -3.47 -26.05
C ASP A 269 -14.66 -4.07 -26.72
N VAL A 270 -14.31 -5.29 -26.31
CA VAL A 270 -13.65 -6.19 -27.24
C VAL A 270 -14.66 -6.39 -28.35
N LYS A 271 -14.55 -5.60 -29.43
CA LYS A 271 -15.22 -5.90 -30.69
C LYS A 271 -14.92 -7.36 -30.97
N SER A 272 -15.97 -8.17 -31.01
CA SER A 272 -15.92 -9.51 -31.58
C SER A 272 -15.38 -9.36 -32.99
N VAL A 273 -14.07 -9.54 -33.15
CA VAL A 273 -13.48 -9.85 -34.43
C VAL A 273 -13.76 -11.33 -34.58
N ASP A 274 -14.84 -11.64 -35.28
CA ASP A 274 -15.01 -12.94 -35.91
C ASP A 274 -13.81 -13.10 -36.86
N ASP A 275 -12.84 -13.92 -36.48
CA ASP A 275 -11.90 -14.52 -37.42
C ASP A 275 -11.49 -15.90 -36.87
N GLU A 276 -11.95 -16.93 -37.56
CA GLU A 276 -11.39 -18.27 -37.50
C GLU A 276 -9.92 -18.20 -37.91
N GLU A 277 -8.99 -18.63 -37.04
CA GLU A 277 -7.95 -19.61 -37.38
C GLU A 277 -7.02 -19.91 -36.20
N THR A 278 -6.94 -21.20 -35.90
CA THR A 278 -5.82 -21.97 -35.33
C THR A 278 -4.67 -21.24 -34.61
N GLY A 279 -4.57 -21.47 -33.29
CA GLY A 279 -3.34 -21.20 -32.54
C GLY A 279 -3.52 -21.54 -31.07
N SER A 280 -2.67 -22.42 -30.54
CA SER A 280 -2.61 -22.83 -29.14
C SER A 280 -2.58 -21.61 -28.20
N GLN A 281 -3.71 -21.29 -27.57
CA GLN A 281 -3.77 -20.24 -26.57
C GLN A 281 -3.22 -20.77 -25.24
N ASP A 282 -2.07 -20.22 -24.87
CA ASP A 282 -1.48 -20.31 -23.54
C ASP A 282 -2.45 -19.66 -22.52
N LEU A 283 -3.19 -20.48 -21.79
CA LEU A 283 -4.18 -20.11 -20.78
C LEU A 283 -3.58 -19.43 -19.52
N SER A 284 -2.31 -18.98 -19.56
CA SER A 284 -1.58 -18.48 -18.39
C SER A 284 -1.53 -16.96 -18.22
N LYS A 285 -2.14 -16.16 -19.09
CA LYS A 285 -2.19 -14.69 -18.95
C LYS A 285 -3.62 -14.18 -18.79
N SER A 286 -4.18 -14.36 -17.59
CA SER A 286 -5.24 -13.44 -17.15
C SER A 286 -4.59 -12.06 -17.04
N SER A 287 -4.89 -11.17 -18.00
CA SER A 287 -4.40 -9.79 -17.97
C SER A 287 -4.92 -9.15 -16.69
N ALA A 288 -4.03 -8.68 -15.83
CA ALA A 288 -4.41 -7.87 -14.68
C ALA A 288 -5.32 -6.71 -15.15
N ARG A 289 -6.39 -6.43 -14.40
CA ARG A 289 -7.36 -5.40 -14.76
C ARG A 289 -6.84 -4.03 -14.33
N THR A 290 -7.04 -3.00 -15.14
CA THR A 290 -6.68 -1.64 -14.77
C THR A 290 -7.65 -1.05 -13.76
N LEU A 291 -7.11 -0.36 -12.75
CA LEU A 291 -7.86 0.49 -11.81
C LEU A 291 -7.69 1.95 -12.19
N VAL A 292 -8.73 2.75 -11.98
CA VAL A 292 -8.72 4.19 -12.17
C VAL A 292 -8.96 4.87 -10.82
N LEU A 293 -8.07 5.78 -10.45
CA LEU A 293 -8.22 6.70 -9.33
C LEU A 293 -8.51 8.10 -9.87
N THR A 294 -9.77 8.51 -9.82
CA THR A 294 -10.20 9.85 -10.26
C THR A 294 -10.29 10.78 -9.07
N GLN A 295 -9.35 11.71 -8.93
CA GLN A 295 -9.39 12.70 -7.85
C GLN A 295 -10.57 13.67 -8.05
N VAL A 296 -11.30 13.90 -6.98
CA VAL A 296 -12.43 14.83 -6.92
C VAL A 296 -12.28 15.77 -5.71
N ASP A 297 -13.07 16.83 -5.68
CA ASP A 297 -13.08 17.76 -4.54
C ASP A 297 -13.58 17.03 -3.26
N LEU A 298 -13.04 17.43 -2.10
CA LEU A 298 -13.39 16.86 -0.78
C LEU A 298 -14.85 17.10 -0.41
#